data_AF-A0A7Y2ATH3-F1
#
_entry.id   AF-A0A7Y2ATH3-F1
#
_cell.length_a   1.000
_cell.length_b   1.000
_cell.length_c   1.000
_cell.angle_alpha   90.00
_cell.angle_beta   90.00
_cell.angle_gamma   90.00
#
_symmetry.space_group_name_H-M   'P 1'
#
loop_
_entity.id
_entity.type
_entity.pdbx_description
1 polymer ?
#
loop_
_entity_poly.entity_id
_entity_poly.type
_entity_poly.pdbx_seq_one_letter_code
_entity_poly.pdbx_strand_id
1 'polypeptide(L)'
;LLVGLQNADASNFQTRNLPFYAGQVVGQGLEKEKAVQLITGNTAKILGIDALYGTLEEGKSATLFISEGDALDMRGNILTHAFIDGRSISLETHQTKLWKRYMGKYSDK
;
A
#
# COMPACT_ATOMS: atom_id res chain seq x y z
N LEU A 1 7.38 23.04 -3.10
CA LEU A 1 8.38 22.18 -2.41
C LEU A 1 8.02 20.73 -2.73
N LEU A 2 8.97 19.91 -3.19
CA LEU A 2 8.77 18.48 -3.46
C LEU A 2 9.26 17.68 -2.25
N VAL A 3 8.36 16.95 -1.59
CA VAL A 3 8.67 16.14 -0.39
C VAL A 3 7.93 14.82 -0.44
N GLY A 4 8.50 13.79 0.17
CA GLY A 4 7.89 12.47 0.30
C GLY A 4 8.10 11.89 1.71
N LEU A 5 7.26 10.95 2.08
CA LEU A 5 7.40 10.18 3.32
C LEU A 5 8.24 8.93 3.04
N GLN A 6 9.18 8.66 3.93
CA GLN A 6 10.09 7.52 3.85
C GLN A 6 10.30 6.93 5.25
N ASN A 7 10.58 5.63 5.32
CA ASN A 7 10.89 4.91 6.55
C ASN A 7 11.96 3.82 6.33
N ALA A 8 13.00 4.09 5.54
CA ALA A 8 13.97 3.05 5.15
C ALA A 8 14.91 2.61 6.29
N ASP A 9 15.14 3.46 7.30
CA ASP A 9 15.89 3.08 8.51
C ASP A 9 15.05 2.29 9.52
N ALA A 10 13.75 2.14 9.22
CA ALA A 10 12.80 1.43 10.04
C ALA A 10 12.91 -0.07 9.73
N SER A 11 12.97 -0.89 10.77
CA SER A 11 12.95 -2.36 10.66
C SER A 11 11.78 -2.86 9.77
N ASN A 12 11.94 -4.04 9.14
CA ASN A 12 10.98 -4.60 8.15
C ASN A 12 9.49 -4.54 8.56
N PHE A 13 9.17 -4.58 9.86
CA PHE A 13 7.79 -4.49 10.34
C PHE A 13 7.19 -3.08 10.30
N GLN A 14 8.01 -2.04 10.20
CA GLN A 14 7.59 -0.64 10.13
C GLN A 14 7.34 -0.19 8.70
N THR A 15 7.98 -0.81 7.70
CA THR A 15 7.78 -0.53 6.27
C THR A 15 6.30 -0.63 5.87
N ARG A 16 5.58 -1.64 6.38
CA ARG A 16 4.15 -1.85 6.11
C ARG A 16 3.23 -0.75 6.66
N ASN A 17 3.74 0.09 7.58
CA ASN A 17 2.95 1.17 8.19
C ASN A 17 3.05 2.49 7.41
N LEU A 18 3.84 2.55 6.34
CA LEU A 18 4.04 3.77 5.55
C LEU A 18 2.72 4.42 5.08
N PRO A 19 1.71 3.66 4.59
CA PRO A 19 0.41 4.25 4.23
C PRO A 19 -0.33 4.87 5.41
N PHE A 20 -0.15 4.32 6.62
CA PHE A 20 -0.81 4.82 7.82
C PHE A 20 -0.15 6.10 8.36
N TYR A 21 1.16 6.27 8.14
CA TYR A 21 1.82 7.56 8.40
C TYR A 21 1.29 8.65 7.46
N ALA A 22 1.01 8.30 6.19
CA ALA A 22 0.32 9.20 5.28
C ALA A 22 -1.13 9.47 5.74
N GLY A 23 -1.86 8.48 6.26
CA GLY A 23 -3.17 8.71 6.89
C GLY A 23 -3.12 9.64 8.11
N GLN A 24 -2.08 9.53 8.94
CA GLN A 24 -1.91 10.37 10.12
C GLN A 24 -1.77 11.86 9.76
N VAL A 25 -1.06 12.20 8.68
CA VAL A 25 -0.94 13.60 8.25
C VAL A 25 -2.27 14.17 7.73
N VAL A 26 -3.16 13.32 7.19
CA VAL A 26 -4.53 13.74 6.84
C VAL A 26 -5.29 14.16 8.10
N GLY A 27 -5.20 13.37 9.18
CA GLY A 27 -5.80 13.72 10.47
C GLY A 27 -5.24 15.00 11.11
N GLN A 28 -4.04 15.44 10.69
CA GLN A 28 -3.42 16.70 11.12
C GLN A 28 -3.79 17.90 10.23
N GLY A 29 -4.67 17.72 9.24
CA GLY A 29 -5.18 18.79 8.38
C GLY A 29 -4.55 18.85 6.99
N LEU A 30 -3.75 17.86 6.58
CA LEU A 30 -3.32 17.74 5.18
C LEU A 30 -4.46 17.17 4.32
N GLU A 31 -4.57 17.66 3.09
CA GLU A 31 -5.47 17.08 2.10
C GLU A 31 -5.10 15.63 1.78
N LYS A 32 -6.10 14.76 1.61
CA LYS A 32 -5.91 13.33 1.37
C LYS A 32 -5.09 13.04 0.11
N GLU A 33 -5.39 13.75 -0.98
CA GLU A 33 -4.70 13.64 -2.25
C GLU A 33 -3.21 13.98 -2.10
N LYS A 34 -2.89 15.03 -1.33
CA LYS A 34 -1.51 15.38 -1.01
C LYS A 34 -0.82 14.30 -0.18
N ALA A 35 -1.52 13.73 0.80
CA ALA A 35 -0.99 12.62 1.59
C ALA A 35 -0.67 11.38 0.73
N VAL A 36 -1.54 11.04 -0.22
CA VAL A 36 -1.27 9.97 -1.20
C VAL A 36 -0.04 10.30 -2.05
N GLN A 37 0.09 11.55 -2.51
CA GLN A 37 1.24 11.98 -3.30
C GLN A 37 2.57 11.84 -2.54
N LEU A 38 2.58 12.04 -1.22
CA LEU A 38 3.78 11.90 -0.39
C LEU A 38 4.40 10.50 -0.43
N ILE A 39 3.61 9.46 -0.71
CA ILE A 39 4.06 8.06 -0.78
C ILE A 39 4.06 7.51 -2.21
N THR A 40 3.54 8.25 -3.19
CA THR A 40 3.42 7.83 -4.60
C THR A 40 4.15 8.78 -5.53
N GLY A 41 3.44 9.75 -6.13
CA GLY A 41 3.95 10.61 -7.20
C GLY A 41 5.14 11.46 -6.80
N ASN A 42 5.18 12.00 -5.56
CA ASN A 42 6.32 12.80 -5.14
C ASN A 42 7.57 11.94 -5.00
N THR A 43 7.44 10.75 -4.43
CA THR A 43 8.54 9.79 -4.28
C THR A 43 9.05 9.34 -5.64
N ALA A 44 8.17 9.06 -6.60
CA ALA A 44 8.56 8.71 -7.96
C ALA A 44 9.36 9.83 -8.65
N LYS A 45 8.95 11.10 -8.45
CA LYS A 45 9.69 12.27 -8.95
C LYS A 45 11.05 12.43 -8.28
N ILE A 46 11.13 12.24 -6.97
CA ILE A 46 12.39 12.30 -6.22
C ILE A 46 13.37 11.22 -6.70
N LEU A 47 12.86 10.03 -7.02
CA LEU A 47 13.65 8.91 -7.53
C LEU A 47 13.93 8.97 -9.05
N GLY A 48 13.34 9.91 -9.78
CA GLY A 48 13.50 10.04 -11.23
C GLY A 48 12.82 8.93 -12.05
N ILE A 49 11.79 8.27 -11.49
CA ILE A 49 11.05 7.18 -12.13
C ILE A 49 9.57 7.53 -12.43
N ASP A 50 9.22 8.81 -12.32
CA ASP A 50 7.85 9.32 -12.48
C ASP A 50 7.27 9.17 -13.91
N ALA A 51 8.15 8.97 -14.89
CA ALA A 51 7.77 8.61 -16.25
C ALA A 51 7.01 7.26 -16.31
N LEU A 52 7.32 6.33 -15.41
CA LEU A 52 6.76 4.97 -15.40
C LEU A 52 5.98 4.64 -14.14
N TYR A 53 6.20 5.31 -13.01
CA TYR A 53 5.61 4.97 -11.72
C TYR A 53 5.06 6.19 -10.97
N GLY A 54 4.26 5.93 -9.92
CA GLY A 54 3.84 6.93 -8.94
C GLY A 54 2.52 7.63 -9.23
N THR A 55 1.96 7.53 -10.43
CA THR A 55 0.59 7.98 -10.73
C THR A 55 -0.15 6.97 -11.61
N LEU A 56 -1.49 7.03 -11.58
CA LEU A 56 -2.35 6.21 -12.43
C LEU A 56 -2.67 6.98 -13.71
N GLU A 57 -1.86 6.77 -14.74
CA GLU A 57 -1.96 7.40 -16.06
C GLU A 57 -1.73 6.35 -17.15
N GLU A 58 -2.34 6.55 -18.32
CA GLU A 58 -2.10 5.69 -19.47
C GLU A 58 -0.62 5.72 -19.88
N GLY A 59 -0.06 4.53 -20.18
CA GLY A 59 1.35 4.37 -20.56
C GLY A 59 2.31 4.15 -19.37
N LYS A 60 1.84 4.27 -18.12
CA LYS A 60 2.65 3.94 -16.92
C LYS A 60 2.52 2.47 -16.52
N SER A 61 3.44 2.01 -15.67
CA SER A 61 3.38 0.68 -15.06
C SER A 61 2.09 0.55 -14.24
N ALA A 62 1.35 -0.53 -14.48
CA ALA A 62 0.18 -0.91 -13.70
C ALA A 62 0.59 -1.53 -12.35
N THR A 63 1.30 -0.74 -11.54
CA THR A 63 1.68 -1.07 -10.17
C THR A 63 0.71 -0.39 -9.22
N LEU A 64 -0.32 -1.12 -8.81
CA LEU A 64 -1.43 -0.60 -8.02
C LEU A 64 -2.03 -1.69 -7.15
N PHE A 65 -2.78 -1.29 -6.13
CA PHE A 65 -3.59 -2.20 -5.33
C PHE A 65 -4.99 -1.64 -5.18
N ILE A 66 -5.94 -2.54 -4.93
CA ILE A 66 -7.35 -2.25 -4.75
C ILE A 66 -7.69 -2.57 -3.30
N SER A 67 -8.30 -1.60 -2.62
CA SER A 67 -8.81 -1.74 -1.26
C SER A 67 -10.31 -1.42 -1.26
N GLU A 68 -11.10 -2.17 -0.49
CA GLU A 68 -12.54 -1.91 -0.31
C GLU A 68 -12.81 -0.65 0.51
N GLY A 69 -11.89 -0.29 1.40
CA GLY A 69 -11.95 0.96 2.18
C GLY A 69 -10.75 1.86 1.92
N ASP A 70 -10.58 2.86 2.79
CA ASP A 70 -9.53 3.86 2.64
C ASP A 70 -8.14 3.24 2.79
N ALA A 71 -7.33 3.35 1.73
CA ALA A 71 -5.96 2.85 1.69
C ALA A 71 -5.03 3.49 2.74
N LEU A 72 -5.36 4.68 3.24
CA LEU A 72 -4.59 5.39 4.26
C LEU A 72 -5.06 5.07 5.69
N ASP A 73 -6.23 4.44 5.86
CA ASP A 73 -6.77 4.10 7.17
C ASP A 73 -6.42 2.66 7.57
N MET A 74 -5.93 2.48 8.80
CA MET A 74 -5.59 1.15 9.33
C MET A 74 -6.78 0.20 9.42
N ARG A 75 -7.98 0.73 9.70
CA ARG A 75 -9.17 -0.10 9.91
C ARG A 75 -9.84 -0.46 8.59
N GLY A 76 -9.89 0.49 7.66
CA GLY A 76 -10.53 0.35 6.36
C GLY A 76 -9.66 -0.22 5.23
N ASN A 77 -8.33 -0.32 5.39
CA ASN A 77 -7.43 -0.80 4.34
C ASN A 77 -7.52 -2.34 4.15
N ILE A 78 -8.60 -2.78 3.51
CA ILE A 78 -8.89 -4.18 3.19
C ILE A 78 -8.47 -4.43 1.74
N LEU A 79 -7.23 -4.92 1.54
CA LEU A 79 -6.69 -5.23 0.22
C LEU A 79 -7.43 -6.41 -0.41
N THR A 80 -7.99 -6.21 -1.60
CA THR A 80 -8.63 -7.28 -2.40
C THR A 80 -7.74 -7.76 -3.53
N HIS A 81 -7.02 -6.84 -4.18
CA HIS A 81 -6.14 -7.14 -5.31
C HIS A 81 -4.88 -6.30 -5.23
N ALA A 82 -3.78 -6.83 -5.73
CA ALA A 82 -2.58 -6.07 -5.95
C ALA A 82 -1.90 -6.51 -7.25
N PHE A 83 -1.31 -5.54 -7.93
CA PHE A 83 -0.66 -5.69 -9.22
C PHE A 83 0.72 -5.04 -9.16
N ILE A 84 1.71 -5.70 -9.74
CA ILE A 84 3.06 -5.18 -9.92
C ILE A 84 3.40 -5.34 -11.40
N ASP A 85 3.68 -4.23 -12.08
CA ASP A 85 3.91 -4.20 -13.54
C ASP A 85 2.81 -4.93 -14.33
N GLY A 86 1.55 -4.75 -13.92
CA GLY A 86 0.38 -5.40 -14.53
C GLY A 86 0.20 -6.88 -14.20
N ARG A 87 1.10 -7.49 -13.44
CA ARG A 87 0.96 -8.89 -12.99
C ARG A 87 0.22 -8.92 -11.66
N SER A 88 -0.81 -9.76 -11.56
CA SER A 88 -1.49 -9.97 -10.28
C SER A 88 -0.58 -10.71 -9.31
N ILE A 89 -0.55 -10.24 -8.06
CA ILE A 89 0.18 -10.89 -6.97
C ILE A 89 -0.78 -11.57 -6.00
N SER A 90 -0.36 -12.72 -5.46
CA SER A 90 -1.13 -13.39 -4.42
C SER A 90 -0.99 -12.64 -3.09
N LEU A 91 -2.12 -12.29 -2.49
CA LEU A 91 -2.19 -11.73 -1.14
C LEU A 91 -2.10 -12.82 -0.06
N GLU A 92 -1.98 -14.10 -0.44
CA GLU A 92 -1.79 -15.19 0.51
C GLU A 92 -0.40 -15.15 1.13
N THR A 93 -0.36 -15.12 2.46
CA THR A 93 0.86 -15.27 3.23
C THR A 93 1.01 -16.69 3.73
N HIS A 94 2.21 -17.05 4.21
CA HIS A 94 2.42 -18.34 4.89
C HIS A 94 1.47 -18.53 6.07
N GLN A 95 1.18 -17.46 6.83
CA GLN A 95 0.23 -17.49 7.94
C GLN A 95 -1.20 -17.78 7.46
N THR A 96 -1.67 -17.08 6.42
CA THR A 96 -3.01 -17.32 5.85
C THR A 96 -3.14 -18.74 5.31
N LYS A 97 -2.06 -19.27 4.70
CA LYS A 97 -2.01 -20.66 4.22
C LYS A 97 -2.13 -21.68 5.35
N LEU A 98 -1.38 -21.50 6.45
CA LEU A 98 -1.45 -22.37 7.62
C LEU A 98 -2.82 -22.28 8.29
N TRP A 99 -3.36 -21.07 8.45
CA TRP A 99 -4.69 -20.86 9.01
C TRP A 99 -5.77 -21.59 8.21
N LYS A 100 -5.79 -21.45 6.88
CA LYS A 100 -6.71 -22.20 6.00
C LYS A 100 -6.55 -23.72 6.15
N ARG A 101 -5.30 -24.21 6.28
CA ARG A 101 -5.00 -25.64 6.46
C ARG A 101 -5.51 -26.20 7.79
N TYR A 102 -5.47 -25.43 8.87
CA TYR A 102 -5.80 -25.90 10.22
C TYR A 102 -7.19 -25.49 10.71
N MET A 103 -7.85 -24.51 10.08
CA MET A 103 -9.24 -24.12 10.37
C MET A 103 -10.21 -25.30 10.28
N GLY A 104 -10.08 -26.13 9.24
CA GLY A 104 -10.94 -27.29 9.05
C GLY A 104 -10.87 -28.33 10.18
N LYS A 105 -9.76 -28.36 10.96
CA LYS A 105 -9.64 -29.29 12.10
C LYS A 105 -10.50 -28.90 13.30
N TYR A 106 -10.99 -27.66 13.36
CA TYR A 106 -11.77 -27.14 14.49
C TYR A 106 -13.24 -26.89 14.13
N SER A 107 -13.65 -27.03 12.86
CA SER A 107 -15.05 -26.87 12.43
C SER A 107 -15.92 -28.11 12.61
N ASP A 108 -15.34 -29.28 12.86
CA ASP A 108 -16.07 -30.55 13.09
C ASP A 108 -16.39 -30.80 14.59
N LYS A 109 -16.72 -29.76 15.35
CA LYS A 109 -17.17 -29.88 16.75
C LYS A 109 -18.54 -29.25 16.96
#